data_AF-A0A9D6L4P7-F1
#
_entry.id   AF-A0A9D6L4P7-F1
#
_cell.length_a   1.000
_cell.length_b   1.000
_cell.length_c   1.000
_cell.angle_alpha   90.00
_cell.angle_beta   90.00
_cell.angle_gamma   90.00
#
_symmetry.space_group_name_H-M   'P 1'
#
loop_
_entity.id
_entity.type
_entity.pdbx_description
1 polymer ?
#
loop_
_entity_poly.entity_id
_entity_poly.type
_entity_poly.pdbx_seq_one_letter_code
_entity_poly.pdbx_strand_id
1 'polypeptide(L)'
;MNKRTTMLVGFGMLIGVVAVVLGSAANSAAPQKRRVINLPNRSVQAPFSDAILVGDTLYLAGRIGLDPKTNKPPEDAEQEARLVLDGMQSVLREAGMTMDDLATVTVYCP
;
A
#
# COMPACT_ATOMS: atom_id res chain seq x y z
N MET A 1 29.18 -54.99 11.01
CA MET A 1 28.54 -53.85 10.31
C MET A 1 27.34 -53.41 11.12
N ASN A 2 27.40 -52.20 11.66
CA ASN A 2 26.86 -51.89 12.99
C ASN A 2 25.42 -51.36 12.88
N LYS A 3 24.43 -52.23 13.13
CA LYS A 3 22.98 -51.93 13.07
C LYS A 3 22.56 -50.68 13.89
N ARG A 4 23.35 -50.31 14.91
CA ARG A 4 23.12 -49.14 15.76
C ARG A 4 23.41 -47.80 15.06
N THR A 5 24.34 -47.78 14.11
CA THR A 5 24.73 -46.55 13.39
C THR A 5 23.71 -46.20 12.30
N THR A 6 23.15 -47.21 11.62
CA THR A 6 22.10 -47.02 10.60
C THR A 6 20.77 -46.53 11.20
N MET A 7 20.44 -46.98 12.42
CA MET A 7 19.19 -46.60 13.09
C MET A 7 19.21 -45.15 13.60
N LEU A 8 20.37 -44.64 14.05
CA LEU A 8 20.52 -43.25 14.51
C LEU A 8 20.44 -42.23 13.37
N VAL A 9 21.00 -42.55 12.21
CA VAL A 9 20.99 -41.67 11.02
C VAL A 9 19.59 -41.56 10.42
N GLY A 10 18.84 -42.67 10.35
CA GLY A 10 17.45 -42.67 9.87
C GLY A 10 16.50 -41.86 10.76
N PHE A 11 16.72 -41.86 12.08
CA PHE A 11 15.90 -41.10 13.03
C PHE A 11 16.18 -39.59 12.95
N GLY A 12 17.45 -39.19 12.80
CA GLY A 12 17.82 -37.78 12.60
C GLY A 12 17.32 -37.21 11.27
N MET A 13 17.32 -38.02 10.20
CA MET A 13 16.81 -37.62 8.90
C MET A 13 15.28 -37.47 8.89
N LEU A 14 14.55 -38.34 9.61
CA LEU A 14 13.09 -38.19 9.78
C LEU A 14 12.72 -36.92 10.54
N ILE A 15 13.45 -36.59 11.61
CA ILE A 15 13.23 -35.37 12.40
C ILE A 15 13.49 -34.12 11.55
N GLY A 16 14.57 -34.12 10.76
CA GLY A 16 14.90 -33.01 9.85
C GLY A 16 13.82 -32.79 8.78
N VAL A 17 13.28 -33.86 8.19
CA VAL A 17 12.22 -33.76 7.18
C VAL A 17 10.89 -33.29 7.80
N VAL A 18 10.55 -33.77 8.99
CA VAL A 18 9.35 -33.33 9.72
C VAL A 18 9.44 -31.84 10.09
N ALA A 19 10.61 -31.35 10.49
CA ALA A 19 10.81 -29.93 10.78
C ALA A 19 10.66 -29.03 9.53
N VAL A 20 11.14 -29.47 8.37
CA VAL A 20 11.01 -28.74 7.10
C VAL A 20 9.56 -28.72 6.59
N VAL A 21 8.83 -29.84 6.73
CA VAL A 21 7.42 -29.94 6.33
C VAL A 21 6.52 -29.11 7.24
N LEU A 22 6.81 -29.04 8.55
CA LEU A 22 6.07 -28.19 9.49
C LEU A 22 6.39 -26.70 9.34
N GLY A 23 7.59 -26.33 8.89
CA GLY A 23 7.97 -24.94 8.62
C GLY A 23 7.29 -24.32 7.38
N SER A 24 6.78 -25.15 6.47
CA SER A 24 6.20 -24.70 5.19
C SER A 24 4.71 -24.31 5.26
N ALA A 25 4.06 -24.47 6.42
CA ALA A 25 2.61 -24.30 6.58
C ALA A 25 2.18 -22.94 7.17
N ALA A 26 3.11 -22.02 7.47
CA ALA A 26 2.80 -20.81 8.23
C ALA A 26 2.74 -19.50 7.42
N ASN A 27 2.72 -19.55 6.08
CA ASN A 27 2.55 -18.33 5.28
C ASN A 27 1.10 -18.12 4.82
N SER A 28 0.16 -18.21 5.76
CA SER A 28 -1.17 -17.66 5.57
C SER A 28 -1.10 -16.18 5.92
N ALA A 29 -0.93 -15.32 4.93
CA ALA A 29 -1.02 -13.88 5.11
C ALA A 29 -2.39 -13.55 5.69
N ALA A 30 -2.43 -13.15 6.97
CA ALA A 30 -3.66 -12.69 7.60
C ALA A 30 -4.26 -11.56 6.75
N PRO A 31 -5.60 -11.48 6.63
CA PRO A 31 -6.25 -10.41 5.88
C PRO A 31 -5.80 -9.05 6.42
N GLN A 32 -5.09 -8.30 5.58
CA GLN A 32 -4.53 -7.01 5.95
C GLN A 32 -5.65 -6.03 6.28
N LYS A 33 -5.60 -5.42 7.47
CA LYS A 33 -6.60 -4.46 7.92
C LYS A 33 -6.56 -3.23 7.02
N ARG A 34 -7.68 -2.95 6.35
CA ARG A 34 -7.85 -1.76 5.51
C ARG A 34 -8.08 -0.52 6.38
N ARG A 35 -7.28 0.53 6.18
CA ARG A 35 -7.48 1.86 6.78
C ARG A 35 -7.98 2.83 5.71
N VAL A 36 -9.12 3.47 5.98
CA VAL A 36 -9.71 4.50 5.13
C VAL A 36 -9.13 5.85 5.52
N ILE A 37 -8.67 6.62 4.54
CA ILE A 37 -8.10 7.96 4.71
C ILE A 37 -8.96 8.94 3.90
N ASN A 38 -9.47 9.96 4.58
CA ASN A 38 -10.24 11.05 3.99
C ASN A 38 -9.72 12.36 4.57
N LEU A 39 -9.58 13.38 3.73
CA LEU A 39 -9.20 14.70 4.21
C LEU A 39 -10.36 15.31 5.03
N PRO A 40 -10.06 15.94 6.18
CA PRO A 40 -11.09 16.57 7.01
C PRO A 40 -11.83 17.70 6.28
N ASN A 41 -11.14 18.38 5.36
CA ASN A 41 -11.67 19.52 4.61
C ASN A 41 -11.99 19.17 3.14
N ARG A 42 -12.42 17.94 2.84
CA ARG A 42 -12.78 17.56 1.47
C ARG A 42 -13.96 18.39 0.96
N SER A 43 -13.78 19.08 -0.16
CA SER A 43 -14.83 19.89 -0.81
C SER A 43 -15.90 19.03 -1.50
N VAL A 44 -15.57 17.78 -1.86
CA VAL A 44 -16.45 16.90 -2.64
C VAL A 44 -16.80 15.64 -1.86
N GLN A 45 -18.09 15.38 -1.62
CA GLN A 45 -18.59 14.08 -1.14
C GLN A 45 -18.78 13.08 -2.30
N ALA A 46 -17.67 12.64 -2.89
CA ALA A 46 -17.66 11.53 -3.85
C ALA A 46 -17.82 10.14 -3.16
N PRO A 47 -18.38 9.14 -3.86
CA PRO A 47 -18.57 7.76 -3.37
C PRO A 47 -17.27 6.94 -3.34
N PHE A 48 -16.15 7.58 -3.03
CA PHE A 48 -14.84 6.98 -2.84
C PHE A 48 -14.06 7.72 -1.75
N SER A 49 -13.00 7.08 -1.26
CA SER A 49 -12.09 7.63 -0.25
C SER A 49 -10.91 8.34 -0.90
N ASP A 50 -10.34 9.35 -0.24
CA ASP A 50 -9.14 10.04 -0.77
C ASP A 50 -7.96 9.09 -0.91
N ALA A 51 -7.79 8.17 0.05
CA ALA A 51 -6.85 7.06 -0.06
C ALA A 51 -7.25 5.87 0.80
N ILE A 52 -6.72 4.70 0.46
CA ILE A 52 -6.86 3.47 1.21
C ILE A 52 -5.48 2.88 1.48
N LEU A 53 -5.15 2.63 2.75
CA LEU A 53 -3.95 1.91 3.15
C LEU A 53 -4.30 0.45 3.43
N VAL A 54 -3.59 -0.48 2.80
CA VAL A 54 -3.70 -1.94 3.03
C VAL A 54 -2.30 -2.51 3.20
N GLY A 55 -2.00 -3.06 4.37
CA GLY A 55 -0.63 -3.42 4.73
C GLY A 55 0.25 -2.18 4.68
N ASP A 56 1.32 -2.23 3.87
CA ASP A 56 2.29 -1.13 3.71
C ASP A 56 2.08 -0.31 2.43
N THR A 57 1.02 -0.59 1.66
CA THR A 57 0.75 0.09 0.38
C THR A 57 -0.43 1.04 0.48
N LEU A 58 -0.19 2.32 0.16
CA LEU A 58 -1.21 3.36 0.07
C LEU A 58 -1.70 3.51 -1.38
N TYR A 59 -2.99 3.33 -1.59
CA TYR A 59 -3.66 3.59 -2.86
C TYR A 59 -4.34 4.95 -2.80
N LEU A 60 -3.87 5.90 -3.62
CA LEU A 60 -4.41 7.25 -3.73
C LEU A 60 -5.53 7.27 -4.79
N ALA A 61 -6.64 7.97 -4.50
CA ALA A 61 -7.63 8.28 -5.51
C ALA A 61 -7.10 9.34 -6.50
N GLY A 62 -7.62 9.31 -7.73
CA GLY A 62 -7.34 10.33 -8.73
C GLY A 62 -7.78 11.72 -8.25
N ARG A 63 -6.98 12.74 -8.59
CA ARG A 63 -7.28 14.14 -8.26
C ARG A 63 -7.26 15.00 -9.51
N ILE A 64 -8.03 16.08 -9.45
CA ILE A 64 -8.12 17.13 -10.47
C ILE A 64 -7.73 18.47 -9.83
N GLY A 65 -7.07 19.33 -10.60
CA GLY A 65 -6.52 20.59 -10.09
C GLY A 65 -7.55 21.69 -10.12
N LEU A 66 -8.50 21.68 -9.17
CA LEU A 66 -9.52 22.73 -9.07
C LEU A 66 -9.07 23.83 -8.12
N ASP A 67 -9.24 25.09 -8.52
CA ASP A 67 -9.05 26.23 -7.62
C ASP A 67 -10.11 26.15 -6.49
N PRO A 68 -9.70 26.11 -5.21
CA PRO A 68 -10.61 25.98 -4.08
C PRO A 68 -11.58 27.16 -3.92
N LYS A 69 -11.29 28.32 -4.52
CA LYS A 69 -12.17 29.50 -4.50
C LYS A 69 -13.24 29.43 -5.57
N THR A 70 -12.90 28.94 -6.76
CA THR A 70 -13.80 28.99 -7.94
C THR A 70 -14.42 27.64 -8.27
N ASN A 71 -13.89 26.53 -7.73
CA ASN A 71 -14.20 25.14 -8.09
C ASN A 71 -14.06 24.87 -9.61
N LYS A 72 -13.14 25.58 -10.28
CA LYS A 72 -12.83 25.40 -11.70
C LYS A 72 -11.34 25.12 -11.89
N PRO A 73 -10.96 24.39 -12.96
CA PRO A 73 -9.55 24.28 -13.32
C PRO A 73 -8.99 25.66 -13.67
N PRO A 74 -7.74 25.98 -13.27
CA PRO A 74 -7.02 27.16 -13.75
C PRO A 74 -6.91 27.18 -15.28
N GLU A 75 -6.71 28.37 -15.86
CA GLU A 75 -6.40 28.49 -17.29
C GLU A 75 -4.99 27.96 -17.62
N ASP A 76 -4.08 28.03 -16.65
CA ASP A 76 -2.70 27.57 -16.78
C ASP A 76 -2.55 26.12 -16.31
N ALA A 77 -2.01 25.27 -17.18
CA ALA A 77 -1.79 23.87 -16.91
C ALA A 77 -0.74 23.63 -15.82
N GLU A 78 0.27 24.50 -15.68
CA GLU A 78 1.26 24.40 -14.61
C GLU A 78 0.57 24.61 -13.25
N GLN A 79 -0.28 25.63 -13.14
CA GLN A 79 -1.09 25.87 -11.96
C GLN A 79 -2.04 24.70 -11.65
N GLU A 80 -2.70 24.12 -12.65
CA GLU A 80 -3.53 22.93 -12.46
C GLU A 80 -2.72 21.76 -11.91
N ALA A 81 -1.55 21.48 -12.49
CA ALA A 81 -0.66 20.41 -12.03
C ALA A 81 -0.18 20.62 -10.59
N ARG A 82 0.15 21.87 -10.21
CA ARG A 82 0.50 22.21 -8.81
C ARG A 82 -0.64 21.89 -7.86
N LEU A 83 -1.87 22.28 -8.19
CA LEU A 83 -3.05 21.99 -7.36
C LEU A 83 -3.31 20.48 -7.21
N VAL A 84 -3.12 19.69 -8.27
CA VAL A 84 -3.21 18.23 -8.21
C VAL A 84 -2.19 17.67 -7.22
N LEU A 85 -0.92 18.05 -7.36
CA LEU A 85 0.19 17.53 -6.56
C LEU A 85 0.10 17.99 -5.09
N ASP A 86 -0.29 19.23 -4.83
CA ASP A 86 -0.53 19.73 -3.47
C ASP A 86 -1.68 18.98 -2.78
N GLY A 87 -2.70 18.63 -3.56
CA GLY A 87 -3.78 17.77 -3.12
C GLY A 87 -3.31 16.37 -2.74
N MET A 88 -2.46 15.75 -3.57
CA MET A 88 -1.86 14.44 -3.26
C MET A 88 -0.98 14.50 -2.01
N GLN A 89 -0.16 15.54 -1.89
CA GLN A 89 0.68 15.78 -0.72
C GLN A 89 -0.14 15.88 0.57
N SER A 90 -1.31 16.52 0.50
CA SER A 90 -2.21 16.65 1.65
C SER A 90 -2.74 15.28 2.10
N VAL A 91 -3.11 14.41 1.17
CA VAL A 91 -3.57 13.04 1.48
C VAL A 91 -2.45 12.18 2.04
N LEU A 92 -1.24 12.29 1.47
CA LEU A 92 -0.06 11.60 1.98
C LEU A 92 0.23 12.01 3.43
N ARG A 93 0.18 13.31 3.75
CA ARG A 93 0.36 13.79 5.13
C ARG A 93 -0.66 13.20 6.10
N GLU A 94 -1.94 13.12 5.70
CA GLU A 94 -2.98 12.48 6.52
C GLU A 94 -2.70 10.98 6.75
N ALA A 95 -2.02 10.32 5.79
CA ALA A 95 -1.57 8.94 5.93
C ALA A 95 -0.31 8.78 6.81
N GLY A 96 0.37 9.88 7.16
CA GLY A 96 1.69 9.88 7.80
C GLY A 96 2.86 9.68 6.82
N MET A 97 2.65 9.99 5.55
CA MET A 97 3.59 9.83 4.43
C MET A 97 3.96 11.19 3.80
N THR A 98 4.94 11.18 2.92
CA THR A 98 5.46 12.33 2.17
C THR A 98 5.44 12.04 0.66
N MET A 99 5.81 13.05 -0.15
CA MET A 99 5.93 12.87 -1.60
C MET A 99 7.03 11.87 -1.99
N ASP A 100 8.01 11.64 -1.12
CA ASP A 100 9.12 10.71 -1.36
C ASP A 100 8.67 9.24 -1.27
N ASP A 101 7.50 8.97 -0.69
CA ASP A 101 6.92 7.63 -0.58
C ASP A 101 6.17 7.18 -1.87
N LEU A 102 6.10 8.05 -2.88
CA LEU A 102 5.43 7.74 -4.15
C LEU A 102 6.30 6.80 -5.01
N ALA A 103 5.86 5.55 -5.14
CA ALA A 103 6.52 4.55 -5.98
C ALA A 103 6.04 4.56 -7.45
N THR A 104 4.77 4.91 -7.70
CA THR A 104 4.18 4.95 -9.04
C THR A 104 3.10 6.02 -9.13
N VAL A 105 3.05 6.72 -10.26
CA VAL A 105 2.09 7.79 -10.53
C VAL A 105 1.61 7.67 -11.97
N THR A 106 0.31 7.68 -12.18
CA THR A 106 -0.30 7.73 -13.51
C THR A 106 -0.89 9.12 -13.74
N VAL A 107 -0.41 9.80 -14.78
CA VAL A 107 -0.87 11.14 -15.15
C VAL A 107 -1.70 11.04 -16.42
N TYR A 108 -2.89 11.65 -16.40
CA TYR A 108 -3.77 11.80 -17.55
C TYR A 108 -3.86 13.29 -17.90
N CYS A 109 -3.51 13.64 -19.12
CA CYS A 109 -3.64 15.00 -19.67
C CYS A 109 -4.58 14.95 -20.88
N PRO A 110 -5.37 16.02 -21.13
CA PRO A 110 -6.17 16.15 -22.34
C PRO A 110 -5.31 16.38 -23.60
#